data_AF-A0A7G2C2C8-F1
#
_entry.id   AF-A0A7G2C2C8-F1
#
_cell.length_a   1.000
_cell.length_b   1.000
_cell.length_c   1.000
_cell.angle_alpha   90.00
_cell.angle_beta   90.00
_cell.angle_gamma   90.00
#
_symmetry.space_group_name_H-M   'P 1'
#
loop_
_entity.id
_entity.type
_entity.pdbx_description
1 polymer ?
#
loop_
_entity_poly.entity_id
_entity_poly.type
_entity_poly.pdbx_seq_one_letter_code
_entity_poly.pdbx_strand_id
1 'polypeptide(L)'
;MLFHAQTCELFWRNDELKPVPDSMSHFTDFETILGKELLQCGLVSRHEYRHWVHIVGTTYDVVEWSKPPSLENQGVHQPVVIAGIFPKENIESAVFDNVRYDRIVDVMDDTPWPVRSERWAVELLKEVLQGIYHDLKFLPIAPAAVAGSEASHREQMRFIMCDGPQYPEEEEQTTWKEVVAFRYPRPFLEVYNLVPHARKVYRSLVYTTCQLYCLHSMPLVVKARSPESLRQTLFQAGDMTGRIQYESTIEIYRYNEEIGGREVYVPPRLLQGTVPSALLESFTLVARRGQHSTRLPRLAGGRRHRPHDCRDDGSLVQL
;
A
#
# COMPACT_ATOMS: atom_id res chain seq x y z
N MET A 1 1.57 23.40 -33.54
CA MET A 1 0.54 22.92 -32.60
C MET A 1 -0.61 22.41 -33.44
N LEU A 2 -0.90 21.10 -33.39
CA LEU A 2 -2.04 20.52 -34.09
C LEU A 2 -2.97 19.96 -33.02
N PHE A 3 -4.16 20.54 -32.92
CA PHE A 3 -5.18 20.09 -31.97
C PHE A 3 -6.17 19.22 -32.72
N HIS A 4 -6.28 17.96 -32.31
CA HIS A 4 -7.21 17.02 -32.92
C HIS A 4 -8.53 17.06 -32.15
N ALA A 5 -9.51 17.80 -32.70
CA ALA A 5 -10.75 18.15 -32.01
C ALA A 5 -11.65 16.95 -31.64
N GLN A 6 -11.50 15.81 -32.33
CA GLN A 6 -12.25 14.58 -32.02
C GLN A 6 -11.68 13.77 -30.87
N THR A 7 -10.36 13.83 -30.65
CA THR A 7 -9.67 13.06 -29.60
C THR A 7 -9.21 13.92 -28.43
N CYS A 8 -9.35 15.26 -28.54
CA CYS A 8 -8.77 16.24 -27.61
C CYS A 8 -7.26 16.05 -27.42
N GLU A 9 -6.57 15.54 -28.43
CA GLU A 9 -5.13 15.31 -28.40
C GLU A 9 -4.40 16.55 -28.94
N LEU A 10 -3.37 16.96 -28.19
CA LEU A 10 -2.51 18.07 -28.53
C LEU A 10 -1.18 17.54 -29.07
N PHE A 11 -0.94 17.69 -30.37
CA PHE A 11 0.34 17.33 -30.98
C PHE A 11 1.29 18.54 -30.95
N TRP A 12 2.38 18.41 -30.20
CA TRP A 12 3.48 19.37 -30.20
C TRP A 12 4.51 18.99 -31.27
N ARG A 13 4.87 19.94 -32.12
CA ARG A 13 5.89 19.78 -33.16
C ARG A 13 7.22 20.24 -32.53
N ASN A 14 7.92 19.32 -31.84
CA ASN A 14 9.33 19.37 -31.46
C ASN A 14 9.70 18.03 -30.78
N ASP A 15 9.52 16.93 -31.50
CA ASP A 15 10.00 15.61 -31.09
C ASP A 15 11.52 15.54 -31.25
N GLU A 16 12.24 16.18 -30.33
CA GLU A 16 13.55 15.65 -29.96
C GLU A 16 13.26 14.44 -29.09
N LEU A 17 13.37 13.25 -29.69
CA LEU A 17 13.46 12.00 -28.94
C LEU A 17 14.59 12.16 -27.92
N LYS A 18 14.25 12.03 -26.64
CA LYS A 18 15.22 12.16 -25.55
C LYS A 18 15.42 10.80 -24.89
N PRO A 19 16.62 10.51 -24.36
CA PRO A 19 16.76 9.37 -23.47
C PRO A 19 15.78 9.51 -22.30
N VAL A 20 15.28 8.38 -21.80
CA VAL A 20 14.48 8.37 -20.58
C VAL A 20 15.32 9.00 -19.45
N PRO A 21 14.75 9.95 -18.68
CA PRO A 21 15.46 10.57 -17.56
C PRO A 21 15.95 9.54 -16.55
N ASP A 22 17.18 9.72 -16.04
CA ASP A 22 17.76 8.83 -15.02
C ASP A 22 16.87 8.75 -13.76
N SER A 23 16.20 9.86 -13.42
CA SER A 23 15.25 9.89 -12.30
C SER A 23 14.13 8.85 -12.44
N MET A 24 13.73 8.49 -13.67
CA MET A 24 12.71 7.47 -13.94
C MET A 24 13.28 6.05 -14.03
N SER A 25 14.44 5.89 -14.65
CA SER A 25 15.03 4.57 -14.91
C SER A 25 15.60 3.91 -13.66
N HIS A 26 15.95 4.69 -12.62
CA HIS A 26 16.44 4.16 -11.34
C HIS A 26 15.36 3.47 -10.48
N PHE A 27 14.08 3.67 -10.78
CA PHE A 27 13.02 2.99 -10.05
C PHE A 27 13.00 1.50 -10.37
N THR A 28 12.94 0.67 -9.32
CA THR A 28 12.83 -0.79 -9.46
C THR A 28 11.59 -1.22 -10.26
N ASP A 29 10.50 -0.45 -10.17
CA ASP A 29 9.29 -0.67 -10.95
C ASP A 29 9.52 -0.47 -12.46
N PHE A 30 10.38 0.50 -12.83
CA PHE A 30 10.74 0.75 -14.22
C PHE A 30 11.48 -0.45 -14.78
N GLU A 31 12.54 -0.87 -14.10
CA GLU A 31 13.35 -2.04 -14.47
C GLU A 31 12.48 -3.30 -14.60
N THR A 32 11.53 -3.49 -13.68
CA THR A 32 10.65 -4.67 -13.66
C THR A 32 9.76 -4.77 -14.90
N ILE A 33 9.28 -3.64 -15.44
CA ILE A 33 8.31 -3.62 -16.55
C ILE A 33 8.98 -3.37 -17.91
N LEU A 34 9.97 -2.48 -17.95
CA LEU A 34 10.60 -2.00 -19.18
C LEU A 34 12.03 -2.54 -19.37
N GLY A 35 12.62 -3.16 -18.34
CA GLY A 35 13.98 -3.70 -18.39
C GLY A 35 15.07 -2.65 -18.16
N LYS A 36 16.33 -3.02 -18.44
CA LYS A 36 17.54 -2.19 -18.24
C LYS A 36 18.04 -1.49 -19.51
N GLU A 37 17.31 -1.62 -20.62
CA GLU A 37 17.75 -1.07 -21.89
C GLU A 37 17.66 0.46 -21.88
N LEU A 38 18.58 1.11 -22.61
CA LEU A 38 18.54 2.56 -22.80
C LEU A 38 17.40 2.90 -23.77
N LEU A 39 16.25 3.25 -23.20
CA LEU A 39 15.06 3.59 -23.96
C LEU A 39 15.01 5.09 -24.28
N GLN A 40 14.39 5.41 -25.41
CA GLN A 40 14.05 6.77 -25.78
C GLN A 40 12.59 7.07 -25.43
N CYS A 41 12.30 8.34 -25.18
CA CYS A 41 10.98 8.80 -24.81
C CYS A 41 10.61 10.11 -25.52
N GLY A 42 9.31 10.29 -25.72
CA GLY A 42 8.68 11.55 -26.09
C GLY A 42 8.00 12.18 -24.87
N LEU A 43 8.12 13.50 -24.70
CA LEU A 43 7.43 14.21 -23.63
C LEU A 43 5.94 14.29 -23.94
N VAL A 44 5.10 13.76 -23.04
CA VAL A 44 3.63 13.89 -23.16
C VAL A 44 3.16 15.14 -22.43
N SER A 45 3.60 15.33 -21.18
CA SER A 45 3.19 16.45 -20.35
C SER A 45 4.16 16.66 -19.18
N ARG A 46 4.36 17.92 -18.79
CA ARG A 46 5.13 18.27 -17.58
C ARG A 46 4.35 19.29 -16.76
N HIS A 47 4.18 18.99 -15.48
CA HIS A 47 3.63 19.86 -14.45
C HIS A 47 4.60 19.93 -13.26
N GLU A 48 4.29 20.78 -12.28
CA GLU A 48 5.13 21.01 -11.09
C GLU A 48 5.50 19.71 -10.35
N TYR A 49 4.53 18.82 -10.13
CA TYR A 49 4.72 17.56 -9.38
C TYR A 49 4.62 16.30 -10.23
N ARG A 50 4.55 16.44 -11.56
CA ARG A 50 4.28 15.33 -12.48
C ARG A 50 5.04 15.48 -13.78
N HIS A 51 5.85 14.50 -14.11
CA HIS A 51 6.57 14.41 -15.38
C HIS A 51 6.13 13.16 -16.13
N TRP A 52 5.50 13.34 -17.28
CA TRP A 52 4.88 12.26 -18.05
C TRP A 52 5.54 12.14 -19.42
N VAL A 53 6.14 10.98 -19.67
CA VAL A 53 6.77 10.59 -20.93
C VAL A 53 6.11 9.35 -21.55
N HIS A 54 6.17 9.25 -22.87
CA HIS A 54 5.80 8.07 -23.63
C HIS A 54 7.06 7.33 -24.08
N ILE A 55 7.12 6.02 -23.87
CA ILE A 55 8.29 5.19 -24.20
C ILE A 55 8.20 4.74 -25.66
N VAL A 56 9.15 5.19 -26.46
CA VAL A 56 9.15 5.03 -27.92
C VAL A 56 9.29 3.55 -28.28
N GLY A 57 8.47 3.11 -29.25
CA GLY A 57 8.46 1.70 -29.68
C GLY A 57 7.67 0.77 -28.75
N THR A 58 6.97 1.31 -27.75
CA THR A 58 6.15 0.53 -26.82
C THR A 58 4.76 1.15 -26.63
N THR A 59 3.86 0.42 -25.98
CA THR A 59 2.53 0.92 -25.57
C THR A 59 2.54 1.55 -24.18
N TYR A 60 3.72 1.80 -23.61
CA TYR A 60 3.87 2.24 -22.23
C TYR A 60 4.07 3.75 -22.12
N ASP A 61 3.38 4.34 -21.16
CA ASP A 61 3.69 5.68 -20.67
C ASP A 61 4.24 5.58 -19.24
N VAL A 62 5.20 6.43 -18.90
CA VAL A 62 5.77 6.53 -17.56
C VAL A 62 5.50 7.91 -17.01
N VAL A 63 4.96 7.94 -15.79
CA VAL A 63 4.65 9.17 -15.07
C VAL A 63 5.44 9.17 -13.77
N GLU A 64 6.42 10.06 -13.67
CA GLU A 64 7.11 10.35 -12.43
C GLU A 64 6.31 11.38 -11.63
N TRP A 65 6.11 11.05 -10.36
CA TRP A 65 5.51 11.90 -9.35
C TRP A 65 6.58 12.32 -8.36
N SER A 66 6.68 13.62 -8.09
CA SER A 66 7.54 14.11 -7.02
C SER A 66 7.05 13.61 -5.66
N LYS A 67 7.93 13.69 -4.65
CA LYS A 67 7.57 13.54 -3.25
C LYS A 67 6.27 14.30 -2.92
N PRO A 68 5.36 13.76 -2.08
CA PRO A 68 4.23 14.50 -1.53
C PRO A 68 4.62 15.91 -1.06
N PRO A 69 3.86 16.95 -1.44
CA PRO A 69 4.22 18.34 -1.13
C PRO A 69 4.09 18.66 0.37
N SER A 70 3.27 17.90 1.10
CA SER A 70 3.12 18.02 2.55
C SER A 70 2.68 16.69 3.16
N LEU A 71 2.87 16.55 4.48
CA LEU A 71 2.40 15.39 5.24
C LEU A 71 0.88 15.29 5.28
N GLU A 72 0.20 16.43 5.15
CA GLU A 72 -1.26 16.55 5.11
C GLU A 72 -1.83 16.11 3.75
N ASN A 73 -1.02 16.04 2.69
CA ASN A 73 -1.44 15.69 1.35
C ASN A 73 -0.52 14.66 0.69
N GLN A 74 -0.73 13.41 1.08
CA GLN A 74 -0.06 12.21 0.59
C GLN A 74 -0.78 11.62 -0.64
N GLY A 75 -2.04 12.00 -0.87
CA GLY A 75 -2.80 11.65 -2.06
C GLY A 75 -4.23 11.21 -1.76
N VAL A 76 -4.88 10.64 -2.76
CA VAL A 76 -6.24 10.12 -2.66
C VAL A 76 -6.27 8.89 -1.76
N HIS A 77 -7.34 8.74 -0.98
CA HIS A 77 -7.56 7.66 -0.01
C HIS A 77 -6.67 7.69 1.24
N GLN A 78 -5.94 8.77 1.49
CA GLN A 78 -5.34 8.96 2.80
C GLN A 78 -6.43 9.20 3.88
N PRO A 79 -6.16 8.89 5.16
CA PRO A 79 -6.99 9.35 6.26
C PRO A 79 -7.07 10.89 6.28
N VAL A 80 -8.27 11.41 6.46
CA VAL A 80 -8.54 12.86 6.56
C VAL A 80 -8.73 13.21 8.03
N VAL A 81 -7.82 13.98 8.60
CA VAL A 81 -7.92 14.46 9.99
C VAL A 81 -9.10 15.41 10.13
N ILE A 82 -9.98 15.17 11.10
CA ILE A 82 -11.10 16.06 11.45
C ILE A 82 -10.72 16.93 12.67
N ALA A 83 -10.06 16.34 13.67
CA ALA A 83 -9.64 17.03 14.88
C ALA A 83 -8.28 16.52 15.38
N GLY A 84 -7.51 17.43 16.00
CA GLY A 84 -6.12 17.23 16.43
C GLY A 84 -5.13 18.11 15.63
N ILE A 85 -3.96 18.38 16.21
CA ILE A 85 -2.89 19.17 15.57
C ILE A 85 -1.92 18.21 14.86
N PHE A 86 -2.26 17.82 13.64
CA PHE A 86 -1.38 17.01 12.80
C PHE A 86 -0.23 17.85 12.22
N PRO A 87 1.02 17.34 12.12
CA PRO A 87 1.52 16.01 12.49
C PRO A 87 2.14 15.93 13.90
N LYS A 88 2.05 17.00 14.72
CA LYS A 88 2.84 17.15 15.95
C LYS A 88 2.17 16.57 17.20
N GLU A 89 0.85 16.53 17.22
CA GLU A 89 0.05 16.03 18.34
C GLU A 89 -0.74 14.79 17.95
N ASN A 90 -1.28 14.12 18.97
CA ASN A 90 -2.16 12.99 18.78
C ASN A 90 -3.42 13.38 18.00
N ILE A 91 -3.81 12.52 17.08
CA ILE A 91 -5.00 12.71 16.25
C ILE A 91 -6.21 12.28 17.07
N GLU A 92 -7.14 13.20 17.27
CA GLU A 92 -8.36 12.93 18.05
C GLU A 92 -9.44 12.28 17.18
N SER A 93 -9.54 12.69 15.91
CA SER A 93 -10.47 12.07 14.97
C SER A 93 -10.06 12.19 13.51
N ALA A 94 -10.44 11.18 12.73
CA ALA A 94 -10.20 11.12 11.29
C ALA A 94 -11.31 10.37 10.53
N VAL A 95 -11.42 10.63 9.22
CA VAL A 95 -12.22 9.82 8.29
C VAL A 95 -11.31 9.01 7.39
N PHE A 96 -11.60 7.73 7.24
CA PHE A 96 -10.89 6.85 6.31
C PHE A 96 -11.85 5.79 5.79
N ASP A 97 -11.83 5.56 4.47
CA ASP A 97 -12.77 4.67 3.77
C ASP A 97 -14.25 4.89 4.15
N ASN A 98 -14.64 6.17 4.25
CA ASN A 98 -15.98 6.63 4.63
C ASN A 98 -16.43 6.23 6.05
N VAL A 99 -15.49 5.78 6.89
CA VAL A 99 -15.73 5.50 8.31
C VAL A 99 -15.10 6.61 9.14
N ARG A 100 -15.86 7.15 10.09
CA ARG A 100 -15.38 8.12 11.08
C ARG A 100 -14.74 7.36 12.24
N TYR A 101 -13.57 7.80 12.66
CA TYR A 101 -12.82 7.31 13.81
C TYR A 101 -12.67 8.47 14.79
N ASP A 102 -13.21 8.35 16.00
CA ASP A 102 -13.25 9.42 17.01
C ASP A 102 -13.24 8.90 18.45
N ARG A 103 -12.96 7.60 18.64
CA ARG A 103 -12.85 6.99 19.97
C ARG A 103 -11.39 6.64 20.24
N ILE A 104 -10.72 7.49 20.99
CA ILE A 104 -9.31 7.31 21.35
C ILE A 104 -9.15 6.02 22.18
N VAL A 105 -8.19 5.20 21.82
CA VAL A 105 -7.77 4.01 22.56
C VAL A 105 -6.51 4.37 23.34
N ASP A 106 -6.68 4.73 24.60
CA ASP A 106 -5.54 4.86 25.50
C ASP A 106 -4.99 3.47 25.81
N VAL A 107 -3.77 3.21 25.32
CA VAL A 107 -3.10 1.91 25.46
C VAL A 107 -2.62 1.66 26.88
N MET A 108 -2.39 2.71 27.67
CA MET A 108 -1.90 2.63 29.04
C MET A 108 -3.02 2.64 30.08
N ASP A 109 -4.24 3.00 29.68
CA ASP A 109 -5.39 2.97 30.56
C ASP A 109 -5.88 1.54 30.83
N ASP A 110 -5.92 1.16 32.11
CA ASP A 110 -6.44 -0.14 32.56
C ASP A 110 -7.98 -0.21 32.59
N THR A 111 -8.68 0.91 32.35
CA THR A 111 -10.14 0.87 32.33
C THR A 111 -10.66 -0.01 31.18
N PRO A 112 -11.60 -0.94 31.46
CA PRO A 112 -12.16 -1.80 30.43
C PRO A 112 -12.92 -0.97 29.38
N TRP A 113 -12.71 -1.30 28.09
CA TRP A 113 -13.40 -0.61 27.01
C TRP A 113 -14.93 -0.61 27.21
N PRO A 114 -15.63 0.54 27.05
CA PRO A 114 -17.04 0.66 27.44
C PRO A 114 -17.96 -0.29 26.65
N VAL A 115 -17.63 -0.58 25.40
CA VAL A 115 -18.44 -1.46 24.53
C VAL A 115 -17.97 -2.91 24.66
N ARG A 116 -18.74 -3.75 25.37
CA ARG A 116 -18.40 -5.15 25.66
C ARG A 116 -18.10 -5.99 24.42
N SER A 117 -18.83 -5.79 23.32
CA SER A 117 -18.65 -6.56 22.08
C SER A 117 -17.34 -6.24 21.34
N GLU A 118 -16.70 -5.11 21.66
CA GLU A 118 -15.45 -4.63 21.07
C GLU A 118 -14.23 -4.88 21.95
N ARG A 119 -14.42 -5.18 23.25
CA ARG A 119 -13.33 -5.36 24.23
C ARG A 119 -12.22 -6.28 23.74
N TRP A 120 -12.57 -7.42 23.16
CA TRP A 120 -11.60 -8.41 22.67
C TRP A 120 -10.60 -7.82 21.66
N ALA A 121 -11.04 -6.88 20.81
CA ALA A 121 -10.18 -6.28 19.79
C ALA A 121 -9.30 -5.18 20.38
N VAL A 122 -9.86 -4.38 21.29
CA VAL A 122 -9.15 -3.31 21.99
C VAL A 122 -8.10 -3.89 22.92
N GLU A 123 -8.43 -4.90 23.72
CA GLU A 123 -7.49 -5.59 24.62
C GLU A 123 -6.34 -6.21 23.83
N LEU A 124 -6.63 -6.93 22.73
CA LEU A 124 -5.61 -7.50 21.86
C LEU A 124 -4.68 -6.41 21.27
N LEU A 125 -5.24 -5.28 20.84
CA LEU A 125 -4.45 -4.15 20.34
C LEU A 125 -3.54 -3.58 21.43
N LYS A 126 -4.06 -3.36 22.65
CA LYS A 126 -3.28 -2.85 23.77
C LYS A 126 -2.11 -3.78 24.11
N GLU A 127 -2.38 -5.08 24.26
CA GLU A 127 -1.37 -6.09 24.58
C GLU A 127 -0.25 -6.13 23.54
N VAL A 128 -0.60 -6.06 22.24
CA VAL A 128 0.38 -6.05 21.16
C VAL A 128 1.21 -4.76 21.16
N LEU A 129 0.59 -3.60 21.34
CA LEU A 129 1.29 -2.33 21.34
C LEU A 129 2.22 -2.19 22.55
N GLN A 130 1.77 -2.56 23.75
CA GLN A 130 2.60 -2.59 24.96
C GLN A 130 3.77 -3.58 24.83
N GLY A 131 3.57 -4.69 24.12
CA GLY A 131 4.63 -5.68 23.88
C GLY A 131 5.67 -5.29 22.82
N ILE A 132 5.44 -4.19 22.09
CA ILE A 132 6.31 -3.70 21.01
C ILE A 132 6.93 -2.35 21.39
N TYR A 133 6.14 -1.44 21.93
CA TYR A 133 6.55 -0.08 22.26
C TYR A 133 6.72 0.09 23.76
N HIS A 134 7.89 0.61 24.17
CA HIS A 134 8.14 0.97 25.57
C HIS A 134 7.52 2.32 25.93
N ASP A 135 7.48 3.25 24.98
CA ASP A 135 6.84 4.56 25.11
C ASP A 135 6.05 4.83 23.81
N LEU A 136 4.73 4.82 23.91
CA LEU A 136 3.84 4.95 22.76
C LEU A 136 3.46 6.42 22.59
N LYS A 137 4.06 7.08 21.60
CA LYS A 137 3.84 8.52 21.33
C LYS A 137 2.64 8.83 20.44
N PHE A 138 1.87 7.81 20.07
CA PHE A 138 0.67 7.96 19.27
C PHE A 138 -0.47 7.12 19.84
N LEU A 139 -1.70 7.60 19.70
CA LEU A 139 -2.87 6.87 20.18
C LEU A 139 -3.67 6.31 19.00
N PRO A 140 -3.98 5.00 18.99
CA PRO A 140 -4.93 4.45 18.04
C PRO A 140 -6.33 5.04 18.26
N ILE A 141 -7.06 5.25 17.18
CA ILE A 141 -8.46 5.68 17.18
C ILE A 141 -9.34 4.56 16.63
N ALA A 142 -10.41 4.26 17.36
CA ALA A 142 -11.43 3.30 17.00
C ALA A 142 -12.58 3.97 16.24
N PRO A 143 -13.36 3.20 15.45
CA PRO A 143 -14.48 3.73 14.65
C PRO A 143 -15.54 4.30 15.57
N ALA A 144 -16.27 5.32 15.14
CA ALA A 144 -17.41 5.87 15.88
C ALA A 144 -18.42 4.77 16.23
N ALA A 145 -19.06 4.87 17.40
CA ALA A 145 -20.09 3.93 17.79
C ALA A 145 -21.29 4.06 16.83
N VAL A 146 -21.73 2.95 16.23
CA VAL A 146 -22.92 2.94 15.37
C VAL A 146 -24.15 2.91 16.27
N ALA A 147 -24.85 4.05 16.36
CA ALA A 147 -26.11 4.13 17.10
C ALA A 147 -27.13 3.13 16.53
N GLY A 148 -27.74 2.32 17.40
CA GLY A 148 -28.78 1.36 17.01
C GLY A 148 -28.28 0.00 16.49
N SER A 149 -26.96 -0.23 16.40
CA SER A 149 -26.43 -1.58 16.25
C SER A 149 -26.51 -2.26 17.63
N GLU A 150 -27.64 -2.91 17.90
CA GLU A 150 -27.65 -4.00 18.88
C GLU A 150 -26.44 -4.89 18.63
N ALA A 151 -25.83 -5.39 19.71
CA ALA A 151 -24.55 -6.08 19.81
C ALA A 151 -24.35 -7.26 18.84
N SER A 152 -24.38 -7.00 17.53
CA SER A 152 -24.08 -7.94 16.49
C SER A 152 -22.63 -8.33 16.69
N HIS A 153 -22.36 -9.62 16.77
CA HIS A 153 -21.02 -10.18 16.90
C HIS A 153 -20.10 -9.55 15.86
N ARG A 154 -19.29 -8.57 16.27
CA ARG A 154 -18.29 -7.97 15.38
C ARG A 154 -17.17 -8.98 15.22
N GLU A 155 -17.11 -9.56 14.04
CA GLU A 155 -16.04 -10.49 13.65
C GLU A 155 -14.74 -9.76 13.36
N GLN A 156 -14.83 -8.48 12.97
CA GLN A 156 -13.70 -7.63 12.64
C GLN A 156 -13.87 -6.25 13.29
N MET A 157 -12.77 -5.66 13.72
CA MET A 157 -12.70 -4.26 14.15
C MET A 157 -11.46 -3.60 13.55
N ARG A 158 -11.63 -2.40 13.03
CA ARG A 158 -10.54 -1.63 12.42
C ARG A 158 -10.15 -0.48 13.32
N PHE A 159 -8.87 -0.13 13.32
CA PHE A 159 -8.32 1.03 14.01
C PHE A 159 -7.41 1.77 13.05
N ILE A 160 -7.22 3.06 13.33
CA ILE A 160 -6.23 3.86 12.64
C ILE A 160 -5.30 4.43 13.67
N MET A 161 -4.02 4.49 13.32
CA MET A 161 -3.02 5.18 14.12
C MET A 161 -2.07 5.94 13.18
N CYS A 162 -1.51 7.02 13.67
CA CYS A 162 -0.52 7.79 12.94
C CYS A 162 0.75 7.89 13.79
N ASP A 163 1.81 7.25 13.33
CA ASP A 163 3.15 7.42 13.90
C ASP A 163 3.76 8.69 13.26
N GLY A 164 3.71 9.80 14.01
CA GLY A 164 4.24 11.10 13.56
C GLY A 164 5.75 11.27 13.81
N PRO A 165 6.31 12.44 13.43
CA PRO A 165 7.69 12.79 13.70
C PRO A 165 8.01 12.70 15.19
N GLN A 166 9.03 11.93 15.55
CA GLN A 166 9.44 11.81 16.96
C GLN A 166 10.70 12.60 17.28
N TYR A 167 11.49 12.93 16.26
CA TYR A 167 12.74 13.67 16.37
C TYR A 167 12.76 14.84 15.37
N PRO A 168 13.53 15.92 15.62
CA PRO A 168 13.62 17.08 14.72
C PRO A 168 14.08 16.73 13.30
N GLU A 169 14.90 15.69 13.15
CA GLU A 169 15.37 15.18 11.86
C GLU A 169 14.32 14.36 11.09
N GLU A 170 13.17 14.09 11.71
CA GLU A 170 12.03 13.35 11.13
C GLU A 170 10.84 14.27 10.82
N GLU A 171 11.02 15.59 10.80
CA GLU A 171 9.93 16.57 10.60
C GLU A 171 9.04 16.28 9.38
N GLU A 172 9.57 15.56 8.39
CA GLU A 172 8.87 15.17 7.17
C GLU A 172 8.49 13.67 7.11
N GLN A 173 8.45 12.96 8.23
CA GLN A 173 8.07 11.55 8.29
C GLN A 173 6.84 11.34 9.17
N THR A 174 5.78 10.82 8.56
CA THR A 174 4.60 10.31 9.23
C THR A 174 4.30 8.95 8.64
N THR A 175 3.71 8.04 9.39
CA THR A 175 3.23 6.77 8.86
C THR A 175 1.84 6.52 9.39
N TRP A 176 0.86 6.61 8.49
CA TRP A 176 -0.48 6.12 8.78
C TRP A 176 -0.48 4.60 8.77
N LYS A 177 -1.09 4.00 9.78
CA LYS A 177 -1.27 2.56 9.90
C LYS A 177 -2.74 2.25 10.12
N GLU A 178 -3.25 1.29 9.37
CA GLU A 178 -4.54 0.66 9.63
C GLU A 178 -4.30 -0.65 10.35
N VAL A 179 -4.95 -0.84 11.49
CA VAL A 179 -4.97 -2.11 12.21
C VAL A 179 -6.31 -2.79 11.99
N VAL A 180 -6.28 -4.06 11.65
CA VAL A 180 -7.47 -4.88 11.45
C VAL A 180 -7.41 -6.05 12.41
N ALA A 181 -8.25 -6.02 13.43
CA ALA A 181 -8.42 -7.11 14.38
C ALA A 181 -9.52 -8.05 13.88
N PHE A 182 -9.25 -9.35 13.93
CA PHE A 182 -10.17 -10.42 13.56
C PHE A 182 -10.45 -11.29 14.77
N ARG A 183 -11.72 -11.65 14.97
CA ARG A 183 -12.18 -12.43 16.13
C ARG A 183 -11.98 -13.93 15.93
N TYR A 184 -12.22 -14.41 14.71
CA TYR A 184 -12.22 -15.82 14.35
C TYR A 184 -11.14 -16.12 13.30
N PRO A 185 -10.61 -17.36 13.25
CA PRO A 185 -10.94 -18.52 14.10
C PRO A 185 -10.39 -18.43 15.54
N ARG A 186 -9.39 -17.57 15.77
CA ARG A 186 -8.94 -17.10 17.09
C ARG A 186 -8.65 -15.61 16.97
N PRO A 187 -8.67 -14.81 18.05
CA PRO A 187 -8.30 -13.41 17.96
C PRO A 187 -6.89 -13.22 17.40
N PHE A 188 -6.78 -12.46 16.32
CA PHE A 188 -5.51 -12.02 15.75
C PHE A 188 -5.65 -10.61 15.16
N LEU A 189 -4.53 -9.95 14.91
CA LEU A 189 -4.53 -8.65 14.24
C LEU A 189 -3.52 -8.62 13.10
N GLU A 190 -3.81 -7.77 12.14
CA GLU A 190 -2.97 -7.43 11.01
C GLU A 190 -2.79 -5.92 10.99
N VAL A 191 -1.59 -5.46 10.68
CA VAL A 191 -1.28 -4.03 10.57
C VAL A 191 -0.73 -3.73 9.19
N TYR A 192 -1.36 -2.75 8.57
CA TYR A 192 -1.05 -2.28 7.24
C TYR A 192 -0.49 -0.87 7.34
N ASN A 193 0.69 -0.64 6.76
CA ASN A 193 1.13 0.71 6.44
C ASN A 193 0.28 1.23 5.27
N LEU A 194 -0.18 2.46 5.40
CA LEU A 194 -0.85 3.19 4.34
C LEU A 194 0.22 3.90 3.50
N VAL A 195 0.64 3.25 2.42
CA VAL A 195 1.77 3.67 1.58
C VAL A 195 1.27 4.54 0.43
N PRO A 196 1.67 5.82 0.34
CA PRO A 196 1.35 6.64 -0.81
C PRO A 196 2.25 6.28 -1.99
N HIS A 197 1.64 6.12 -3.15
CA HIS A 197 2.31 5.85 -4.41
C HIS A 197 1.49 6.46 -5.54
N ALA A 198 2.13 7.28 -6.38
CA ALA A 198 1.46 7.97 -7.49
C ALA A 198 0.18 8.73 -7.07
N ARG A 199 0.24 9.46 -5.93
CA ARG A 199 -0.87 10.22 -5.33
C ARG A 199 -2.10 9.37 -4.97
N LYS A 200 -1.92 8.07 -4.71
CA LYS A 200 -2.92 7.17 -4.14
C LYS A 200 -2.33 6.44 -2.95
N VAL A 201 -3.13 6.17 -1.94
CA VAL A 201 -2.71 5.41 -0.77
C VAL A 201 -3.10 3.94 -0.91
N TYR A 202 -2.15 3.05 -0.66
CA TYR A 202 -2.29 1.59 -0.71
C TYR A 202 -2.05 0.96 0.65
N ARG A 203 -2.62 -0.22 0.88
CA ARG A 203 -2.41 -1.01 2.09
C ARG A 203 -1.31 -2.03 1.85
N SER A 204 -0.24 -1.93 2.62
CA SER A 204 0.83 -2.92 2.61
C SER A 204 1.00 -3.51 4.00
N LEU A 205 0.81 -4.82 4.14
CA LEU A 205 0.91 -5.54 5.41
C LEU A 205 2.35 -5.47 5.93
N VAL A 206 2.50 -4.97 7.16
CA VAL A 206 3.80 -4.84 7.82
C VAL A 206 3.94 -5.70 9.06
N TYR A 207 2.83 -6.06 9.70
CA TYR A 207 2.87 -6.89 10.91
C TYR A 207 1.60 -7.72 11.07
N THR A 208 1.73 -8.89 11.68
CA THR A 208 0.61 -9.75 12.10
C THR A 208 0.96 -10.47 13.39
N THR A 209 -0.04 -10.73 14.24
CA THR A 209 0.11 -11.65 15.39
C THR A 209 0.00 -13.12 15.00
N CYS A 210 -0.51 -13.42 13.80
CA CYS A 210 -0.65 -14.77 13.28
C CYS A 210 -0.45 -14.85 11.78
N GLN A 211 0.76 -15.21 11.34
CA GLN A 211 1.08 -15.37 9.91
C GLN A 211 0.28 -16.48 9.19
N LEU A 212 -0.30 -17.44 9.93
CA LEU A 212 -1.07 -18.55 9.33
C LEU A 212 -2.33 -18.09 8.58
N TYR A 213 -2.85 -16.91 8.93
CA TYR A 213 -4.05 -16.35 8.31
C TYR A 213 -3.75 -15.17 7.38
N CYS A 214 -2.48 -14.81 7.21
CA CYS A 214 -2.08 -13.70 6.37
C CYS A 214 -1.90 -14.12 4.92
N LEU A 215 -2.21 -13.21 4.01
CA LEU A 215 -2.01 -13.42 2.58
C LEU A 215 -0.58 -13.13 2.12
N HIS A 216 0.35 -12.83 3.04
CA HIS A 216 1.73 -12.54 2.71
C HIS A 216 2.72 -13.19 3.68
N SER A 217 3.84 -13.62 3.13
CA SER A 217 4.96 -14.20 3.87
C SER A 217 5.78 -13.08 4.49
N MET A 218 5.82 -13.03 5.82
CA MET A 218 6.51 -11.98 6.58
C MET A 218 7.73 -12.55 7.32
N PRO A 219 8.78 -11.74 7.57
CA PRO A 219 9.91 -12.15 8.40
C PRO A 219 9.45 -12.59 9.80
N LEU A 220 10.00 -13.69 10.32
CA LEU A 220 9.67 -14.16 11.66
C LEU A 220 10.26 -13.24 12.73
N VAL A 221 9.48 -12.91 13.75
CA VAL A 221 9.97 -12.12 14.89
C VAL A 221 10.76 -13.01 15.84
N VAL A 222 12.08 -12.86 15.87
CA VAL A 222 12.96 -13.60 16.78
C VAL A 222 13.34 -12.71 17.97
N LYS A 223 12.57 -12.81 19.07
CA LYS A 223 12.86 -12.11 20.34
C LYS A 223 12.65 -13.05 21.53
N ALA A 224 13.31 -12.78 22.66
CA ALA A 224 13.04 -13.47 23.91
C ALA A 224 11.59 -13.16 24.35
N ARG A 225 10.85 -14.19 24.77
CA ARG A 225 9.40 -14.09 25.03
C ARG A 225 9.09 -14.62 26.42
N SER A 226 8.23 -13.91 27.15
CA SER A 226 7.63 -14.45 28.36
C SER A 226 6.58 -15.52 28.00
N PRO A 227 6.32 -16.51 28.88
CA PRO A 227 5.27 -17.50 28.68
C PRO A 227 3.88 -16.90 28.38
N GLU A 228 3.57 -15.77 28.99
CA GLU A 228 2.31 -15.04 28.82
C GLU A 228 2.19 -14.49 27.40
N SER A 229 3.27 -13.89 26.87
CA SER A 229 3.31 -13.32 25.52
C SER A 229 3.18 -14.38 24.41
N LEU A 230 3.56 -15.63 24.69
CA LEU A 230 3.53 -16.72 23.71
C LEU A 230 2.11 -17.08 23.27
N ARG A 231 1.09 -17.01 24.14
CA ARG A 231 -0.27 -17.48 23.77
C ARG A 231 -0.87 -16.73 22.59
N GLN A 232 -0.63 -15.42 22.51
CA GLN A 232 -1.21 -14.57 21.48
C GLN A 232 -0.25 -14.33 20.31
N THR A 233 1.03 -14.19 20.59
CA THR A 233 2.04 -13.76 19.61
C THR A 233 2.98 -14.88 19.13
N LEU A 234 2.62 -16.15 19.39
CA LEU A 234 3.43 -17.32 19.00
C LEU A 234 3.84 -17.27 17.52
N PHE A 235 2.86 -17.01 16.66
CA PHE A 235 2.98 -16.99 15.20
C PHE A 235 3.09 -15.56 14.65
N GLN A 236 3.54 -14.61 15.46
CA GLN A 236 3.71 -13.23 15.00
C GLN A 236 4.83 -13.14 13.96
N ALA A 237 4.64 -12.24 13.00
CA ALA A 237 5.59 -11.99 11.93
C ALA A 237 5.51 -10.54 11.46
N GLY A 238 6.59 -10.06 10.85
CA GLY A 238 6.74 -8.70 10.35
C GLY A 238 7.31 -7.73 11.37
N ASP A 239 7.33 -6.46 10.98
CA ASP A 239 7.84 -5.34 11.78
C ASP A 239 6.79 -4.24 11.90
N MET A 240 6.25 -4.08 13.11
CA MET A 240 5.28 -3.04 13.42
C MET A 240 5.89 -1.63 13.38
N THR A 241 7.19 -1.52 13.70
CA THR A 241 7.89 -0.24 13.84
C THR A 241 8.31 0.36 12.51
N GLY A 242 8.26 -0.42 11.43
CA GLY A 242 8.58 0.01 10.08
C GLY A 242 7.78 1.25 9.65
N ARG A 243 8.50 2.33 9.35
CA ARG A 243 7.95 3.60 8.85
C ARG A 243 8.09 3.70 7.34
N ILE A 244 7.20 4.49 6.73
CA ILE A 244 7.30 4.82 5.31
C ILE A 244 8.18 6.04 5.11
N GLN A 245 8.97 6.02 4.04
CA GLN A 245 9.67 7.19 3.55
C GLN A 245 8.90 7.78 2.38
N TYR A 246 8.65 9.08 2.43
CA TYR A 246 8.01 9.79 1.32
C TYR A 246 9.06 10.15 0.28
N GLU A 247 9.03 9.42 -0.83
CA GLU A 247 9.93 9.60 -1.96
C GLU A 247 9.17 9.99 -3.23
N SER A 248 9.90 10.32 -4.29
CA SER A 248 9.32 10.32 -5.63
C SER A 248 8.87 8.90 -5.99
N THR A 249 7.87 8.79 -6.85
CA THR A 249 7.30 7.51 -7.28
C THR A 249 7.03 7.53 -8.77
N ILE A 250 6.93 6.37 -9.40
CA ILE A 250 6.54 6.27 -10.81
C ILE A 250 5.24 5.49 -10.96
N GLU A 251 4.45 5.87 -11.95
CA GLU A 251 3.25 5.19 -12.38
C GLU A 251 3.43 4.78 -13.85
N ILE A 252 3.33 3.48 -14.13
CA ILE A 252 3.52 2.94 -15.48
C ILE A 252 2.16 2.59 -16.04
N TYR A 253 1.80 3.23 -17.14
CA TYR A 253 0.56 3.00 -17.87
C TYR A 253 0.82 2.14 -19.08
N ARG A 254 -0.15 1.30 -19.42
CA ARG A 254 -0.22 0.59 -20.70
C ARG A 254 -1.56 0.85 -21.36
N TYR A 255 -1.56 1.14 -22.66
CA TYR A 255 -2.79 1.10 -23.43
C TYR A 255 -3.18 -0.35 -23.72
N ASN A 256 -4.43 -0.72 -23.42
CA ASN A 256 -4.98 -2.03 -23.71
C ASN A 256 -6.19 -1.86 -24.65
N GLU A 257 -6.00 -2.33 -25.90
CA GLU A 257 -6.99 -2.27 -26.97
C GLU A 257 -8.27 -3.06 -26.65
N GLU A 258 -8.15 -4.22 -26.01
CA GLU A 258 -9.29 -5.11 -25.71
C GLU A 258 -10.31 -4.44 -24.78
N ILE A 259 -9.84 -3.58 -23.88
CA ILE A 259 -10.69 -2.83 -22.95
C ILE A 259 -10.95 -1.39 -23.41
N GLY A 260 -10.38 -0.98 -24.55
CA GLY A 260 -10.44 0.38 -25.09
C GLY A 260 -9.95 1.44 -24.08
N GLY A 261 -8.91 1.15 -23.31
CA GLY A 261 -8.54 1.98 -22.17
C GLY A 261 -7.14 1.76 -21.65
N ARG A 262 -6.78 2.51 -20.60
CA ARG A 262 -5.47 2.42 -19.96
C ARG A 262 -5.51 1.59 -18.69
N GLU A 263 -4.50 0.75 -18.56
CA GLU A 263 -4.17 -0.02 -17.39
C GLU A 263 -2.97 0.59 -16.71
N VAL A 264 -2.91 0.47 -15.39
CA VAL A 264 -1.82 0.98 -14.56
C VAL A 264 -1.19 -0.20 -13.85
N TYR A 265 0.12 -0.36 -13.99
CA TYR A 265 0.86 -1.34 -13.20
C TYR A 265 0.79 -0.98 -11.72
N VAL A 266 0.46 -1.96 -10.88
CA VAL A 266 0.47 -1.81 -9.42
C VAL A 266 1.58 -2.68 -8.87
N PRO A 267 2.63 -2.08 -8.28
CA PRO A 267 3.73 -2.84 -7.74
C PRO A 267 3.33 -3.84 -6.64
N PRO A 268 3.88 -5.07 -6.63
CA PRO A 268 3.56 -6.10 -5.64
C PRO A 268 3.72 -5.65 -4.18
N ARG A 269 4.72 -4.81 -3.89
CA ARG A 269 4.98 -4.28 -2.53
C ARG A 269 3.83 -3.45 -1.95
N LEU A 270 2.95 -2.91 -2.80
CA LEU A 270 1.79 -2.12 -2.40
C LEU A 270 0.54 -2.98 -2.14
N LEU A 271 0.64 -4.29 -2.40
CA LEU A 271 -0.47 -5.24 -2.32
C LEU A 271 -0.18 -6.39 -1.36
N GLN A 272 0.92 -6.31 -0.61
CA GLN A 272 1.29 -7.29 0.40
C GLN A 272 0.18 -7.40 1.45
N GLY A 273 -0.31 -8.62 1.65
CA GLY A 273 -1.38 -8.95 2.60
C GLY A 273 -2.79 -8.63 2.13
N THR A 274 -2.96 -7.82 1.10
CA THR A 274 -4.27 -7.67 0.41
C THR A 274 -4.44 -8.69 -0.71
N VAL A 275 -3.34 -9.09 -1.34
CA VAL A 275 -3.28 -10.15 -2.35
C VAL A 275 -2.33 -11.27 -1.89
N PRO A 276 -2.69 -12.55 -2.09
CA PRO A 276 -1.80 -13.68 -1.81
C PRO A 276 -0.41 -13.55 -2.45
N SER A 277 0.66 -13.81 -1.69
CA SER A 277 2.06 -13.83 -2.21
C SER A 277 2.20 -14.64 -3.49
N ALA A 278 1.59 -15.83 -3.55
CA ALA A 278 1.69 -16.70 -4.72
C ALA A 278 1.18 -16.03 -6.01
N LEU A 279 0.17 -15.15 -5.90
CA LEU A 279 -0.32 -14.38 -7.04
C LEU A 279 0.60 -13.20 -7.37
N LEU A 280 1.13 -12.52 -6.35
CA LEU A 280 2.09 -11.43 -6.50
C LEU A 280 3.40 -11.87 -7.17
N GLU A 281 3.83 -13.10 -6.92
CA GLU A 281 5.04 -13.69 -7.50
C GLU A 281 4.81 -14.20 -8.93
N SER A 282 3.61 -14.72 -9.20
CA SER A 282 3.29 -15.37 -10.48
C SER A 282 2.78 -14.40 -11.56
N PHE A 283 2.18 -13.27 -11.16
CA PHE A 283 1.45 -12.38 -12.06
C PHE A 283 1.86 -10.92 -11.89
N THR A 284 1.82 -10.19 -13.01
CA THR A 284 1.88 -8.74 -13.01
C THR A 284 0.47 -8.20 -12.79
N LEU A 285 0.28 -7.35 -11.79
CA LEU A 285 -1.03 -6.80 -11.46
C LEU A 285 -1.23 -5.43 -12.09
N VAL A 286 -2.41 -5.24 -12.68
CA VAL A 286 -2.79 -3.98 -13.31
C VAL A 286 -4.17 -3.53 -12.86
N ALA A 287 -4.34 -2.23 -12.66
CA ALA A 287 -5.62 -1.61 -12.33
C ALA A 287 -6.11 -0.75 -13.49
N ARG A 288 -7.43 -0.73 -13.73
CA ARG A 288 -8.01 0.19 -14.71
C ARG A 288 -8.01 1.61 -14.15
N ARG A 289 -7.65 2.60 -14.96
CA ARG A 289 -7.75 4.01 -14.56
C ARG A 289 -9.21 4.34 -14.19
N GLY A 290 -9.43 4.78 -12.95
CA GLY A 290 -10.76 5.13 -12.41
C GLY A 290 -11.48 4.02 -11.62
N GLN A 291 -10.89 2.82 -11.46
CA GLN A 291 -11.40 1.87 -10.46
C GLN A 291 -10.95 2.29 -9.05
N HIS A 292 -11.91 2.38 -8.13
CA HIS A 292 -11.66 2.72 -6.73
C HIS A 292 -10.74 1.68 -6.04
N SER A 293 -9.90 2.17 -5.10
CA SER A 293 -8.92 1.41 -4.30
C SER A 293 -9.48 0.15 -3.61
N THR A 294 -10.80 0.05 -3.43
CA THR A 294 -11.46 -1.10 -2.79
C THR A 294 -11.66 -2.33 -3.69
N ARG A 295 -11.38 -2.27 -4.99
CA ARG A 295 -11.46 -3.44 -5.88
C ARG A 295 -10.08 -4.01 -6.17
N LEU A 296 -9.94 -5.33 -6.00
CA LEU A 296 -8.71 -6.06 -6.29
C LEU A 296 -8.22 -5.77 -7.74
N PRO A 297 -6.91 -5.49 -7.92
CA PRO A 297 -6.31 -5.36 -9.23
C PRO A 297 -6.52 -6.61 -10.09
N ARG A 298 -6.55 -6.46 -11.41
CA ARG A 298 -6.68 -7.58 -12.35
C ARG A 298 -5.33 -8.24 -12.57
N LEU A 299 -5.35 -9.56 -12.73
CA LEU A 299 -4.21 -10.33 -13.18
C LEU A 299 -3.96 -10.03 -14.66
N ALA A 300 -2.83 -9.42 -15.01
CA ALA A 300 -2.33 -9.48 -16.37
C ALA A 300 -1.72 -10.88 -16.59
N GLY A 301 -1.94 -11.46 -17.78
CA GLY A 301 -1.58 -12.85 -18.09
C GLY A 301 -0.21 -13.29 -17.57
N GLY A 302 -0.14 -14.54 -17.09
CA GLY A 302 1.04 -15.08 -16.40
C GLY A 302 2.32 -15.06 -17.24
N ARG A 303 3.46 -15.03 -16.56
CA ARG A 303 4.79 -15.10 -17.17
C ARG A 303 4.91 -16.39 -17.99
N ARG A 304 4.65 -16.33 -19.30
CA ARG A 304 5.11 -17.37 -20.21
C ARG A 304 6.62 -17.22 -20.32
N HIS A 305 7.36 -18.04 -19.59
CA HIS A 305 8.73 -18.36 -19.96
C HIS A 305 8.69 -18.81 -21.42
N ARG A 306 9.25 -18.01 -22.33
CA ARG A 306 9.59 -18.51 -23.66
C ARG A 306 10.70 -19.54 -23.44
N PRO A 307 10.50 -20.83 -23.75
CA PRO A 307 11.63 -21.73 -23.86
C PRO A 307 12.45 -21.25 -25.06
N HIS A 308 13.76 -21.15 -24.86
CA HIS A 308 14.69 -20.93 -25.96
C HIS A 308 14.48 -21.99 -27.04
N ASP A 309 14.41 -21.52 -28.29
CA ASP A 309 14.60 -22.34 -29.48
C ASP A 309 15.91 -23.13 -29.35
N CYS A 310 15.80 -24.45 -29.18
CA CYS A 310 16.83 -25.39 -29.56
C CYS A 310 16.20 -26.37 -30.56
N ARG A 311 16.46 -26.11 -31.84
CA ARG A 311 16.51 -27.17 -32.84
C ARG A 311 17.73 -28.04 -32.53
N ASP A 312 17.52 -29.33 -32.27
CA ASP A 312 17.98 -30.40 -33.16
C ASP A 312 17.76 -31.79 -32.52
N ASP A 313 17.28 -32.68 -33.39
CA ASP A 313 17.50 -34.13 -33.48
C ASP A 313 17.32 -35.06 -32.27
N GLY A 314 16.32 -35.94 -32.44
CA GLY A 314 16.65 -37.36 -32.58
C GLY A 314 16.48 -38.24 -31.34
N SER A 315 15.64 -39.26 -31.54
CA SER A 315 15.54 -40.54 -30.84
C SER A 315 14.56 -40.67 -29.65
N LEU A 316 13.56 -41.50 -29.93
CA LEU A 316 12.72 -42.26 -29.01
C LEU A 316 13.50 -42.90 -27.87
N VAL A 317 12.96 -42.84 -26.64
CA VAL A 317 12.87 -44.01 -25.75
C VAL A 317 11.57 -43.92 -24.93
N GLN A 318 10.75 -44.96 -25.04
CA GLN A 318 9.61 -45.23 -24.16
C GLN A 318 10.09 -45.73 -22.79
N LEU A 319 9.47 -45.26 -21.72
CA LEU A 319 9.01 -46.06 -20.58
C LEU A 319 7.85 -45.34 -19.88
#